data_AF-A0A4Y2FXQ8-F1
#
_entry.id   AF-A0A4Y2FXQ8-F1
#
_cell.length_a   1.000
_cell.length_b   1.000
_cell.length_c   1.000
_cell.angle_alpha   90.00
_cell.angle_beta   90.00
_cell.angle_gamma   90.00
#
_symmetry.space_group_name_H-M   'P 1'
#
loop_
_entity.id
_entity.type
_entity.pdbx_description
1 polymer ?
#
loop_
_entity_poly.entity_id
_entity_poly.type
_entity_poly.pdbx_seq_one_letter_code
_entity_poly.pdbx_strand_id
1 'polypeptide(L)'
;MIYLAILTGEDYENLTPASLHKARFRALNWTYQLRNENQPTHPRKFHVLDLVSELHKWVDAPNYTNPSAMSALCNAGERITERNVEKLTSVFWQAHREFWTDTQAFAVLALVCAAKQPREVFDMDEIDELTMELEKQQYRNGTVENLKTTALVLQEVLHNRV
;
A
#
# COMPACT_ATOMS: atom_id res chain seq x y z
N MET A 1 -27.55 -7.42 4.90
CA MET A 1 -28.89 -7.62 4.31
C MET A 1 -28.76 -8.41 3.00
N ILE A 2 -28.73 -7.75 1.83
CA ILE A 2 -28.82 -8.39 0.49
C ILE A 2 -27.93 -9.63 0.30
N TYR A 3 -26.66 -9.58 0.73
CA TYR A 3 -25.71 -10.69 0.61
C TYR A 3 -26.17 -12.03 1.19
N LEU A 4 -27.04 -12.06 2.22
CA LEU A 4 -27.41 -13.32 2.87
C LEU A 4 -28.31 -14.18 1.96
N ALA A 5 -29.29 -13.56 1.31
CA ALA A 5 -30.21 -14.23 0.38
C ALA A 5 -29.49 -14.75 -0.89
N ILE A 6 -28.48 -14.02 -1.38
CA ILE A 6 -27.62 -14.45 -2.50
C ILE A 6 -26.83 -15.72 -2.13
N LEU A 7 -26.39 -15.84 -0.87
CA LEU A 7 -25.59 -16.98 -0.39
C LEU A 7 -26.44 -18.21 0.00
N THR A 8 -27.68 -18.03 0.47
CA THR A 8 -28.62 -19.13 0.74
C THR A 8 -29.32 -19.62 -0.53
N GLY A 9 -29.84 -18.70 -1.35
CA GLY A 9 -30.82 -19.00 -2.40
C GLY A 9 -32.20 -19.36 -1.84
N GLU A 10 -32.51 -18.89 -0.64
CA GLU A 10 -33.74 -19.19 0.13
C GLU A 10 -34.27 -17.90 0.77
N ASP A 11 -35.59 -17.70 0.74
CA ASP A 11 -36.26 -16.54 1.34
C ASP A 11 -36.09 -16.47 2.86
N TYR A 12 -36.07 -15.25 3.39
CA TYR A 12 -35.67 -14.95 4.78
C TYR A 12 -36.51 -15.70 5.84
N GLU A 13 -37.78 -15.95 5.57
CA GLU A 13 -38.69 -16.63 6.50
C GLU A 13 -38.38 -18.13 6.69
N ASN A 14 -37.60 -18.73 5.79
CA ASN A 14 -37.22 -20.15 5.81
C ASN A 14 -35.77 -20.40 6.27
N LEU A 15 -35.10 -19.42 6.89
CA LEU A 15 -33.71 -19.52 7.32
C LEU A 15 -33.49 -20.54 8.45
N THR A 16 -33.11 -21.76 8.09
CA THR A 16 -32.70 -22.81 9.05
C THR A 16 -31.23 -22.69 9.47
N PRO A 17 -30.81 -23.29 10.59
CA PRO A 17 -29.38 -23.44 10.93
C PRO A 17 -28.57 -24.14 9.83
N ALA A 18 -29.17 -25.06 9.07
CA ALA A 18 -28.54 -25.71 7.93
C ALA A 18 -28.35 -24.74 6.74
N SER A 19 -29.33 -23.88 6.48
CA SER A 19 -29.25 -22.79 5.49
C SER A 19 -28.11 -21.82 5.80
N LEU A 20 -27.96 -21.44 7.07
CA LEU A 20 -26.85 -20.59 7.55
C LEU A 20 -25.49 -21.29 7.41
N HIS A 21 -25.40 -22.58 7.74
CA HIS A 21 -24.18 -23.38 7.58
C HIS A 21 -23.76 -23.49 6.10
N LYS A 22 -24.73 -23.78 5.21
CA LYS A 22 -24.58 -23.82 3.74
C LYS A 22 -24.13 -22.48 3.17
N ALA A 23 -24.70 -21.35 3.63
CA ALA A 23 -24.26 -20.01 3.25
C ALA A 23 -22.83 -19.70 3.71
N ARG A 24 -22.44 -20.10 4.93
CA ARG A 24 -21.06 -19.95 5.43
C ARG A 24 -20.05 -20.73 4.58
N PHE A 25 -20.38 -21.96 4.20
CA PHE A 25 -19.52 -22.76 3.31
C PHE A 25 -19.40 -22.16 1.90
N ARG A 26 -20.50 -21.66 1.33
CA ARG A 26 -20.48 -20.95 0.03
C ARG A 26 -19.63 -19.67 0.08
N ALA A 27 -19.76 -18.88 1.15
CA ALA A 27 -18.95 -17.68 1.36
C ALA A 27 -17.45 -18.01 1.49
N LEU A 28 -17.09 -19.06 2.25
CA LEU A 28 -15.71 -19.54 2.36
C LEU A 28 -15.16 -20.04 1.01
N ASN A 29 -15.96 -20.75 0.22
CA ASN A 29 -15.55 -21.18 -1.11
C ASN A 29 -15.34 -19.99 -2.06
N TRP A 30 -16.23 -18.99 -2.04
CA TRP A 30 -16.06 -17.75 -2.79
C TRP A 30 -14.80 -16.98 -2.39
N THR A 31 -14.50 -16.82 -1.09
CA THR A 31 -13.26 -16.15 -0.65
C THR A 31 -12.00 -16.96 -0.95
N TYR A 32 -12.10 -18.28 -1.11
CA TYR A 32 -11.01 -19.13 -1.61
C TYR A 32 -10.82 -18.96 -3.13
N GLN A 33 -11.89 -18.96 -3.92
CA GLN A 33 -11.85 -18.73 -5.36
C GLN A 33 -11.26 -17.35 -5.68
N LEU A 34 -11.78 -16.29 -5.05
CA LEU A 34 -11.27 -14.92 -5.21
C LEU A 34 -9.79 -14.79 -4.77
N ARG A 35 -9.34 -15.55 -3.77
CA ARG A 35 -7.92 -15.60 -3.35
C ARG A 35 -7.03 -16.28 -4.39
N ASN A 36 -7.54 -17.29 -5.09
CA ASN A 36 -6.80 -18.00 -6.13
C ASN A 36 -6.77 -17.21 -7.46
N GLU A 37 -7.87 -16.54 -7.81
CA GLU A 37 -7.96 -15.65 -8.98
C GLU A 37 -7.06 -14.41 -8.81
N ASN A 38 -7.01 -13.87 -7.59
CA ASN A 38 -6.11 -12.76 -7.23
C ASN A 38 -4.80 -13.26 -6.57
N GLN A 39 -4.34 -14.47 -6.89
CA GLN A 39 -3.08 -14.98 -6.33
C GLN A 39 -1.92 -14.09 -6.79
N PRO A 40 -1.11 -13.51 -5.88
CA PRO A 40 -0.09 -12.54 -6.26
C PRO A 40 0.91 -13.11 -7.29
N THR A 41 0.90 -12.54 -8.49
CA THR A 41 1.90 -12.87 -9.51
C THR A 41 3.24 -12.32 -9.04
N HIS A 42 4.24 -13.18 -8.96
CA HIS A 42 5.59 -12.78 -8.55
C HIS A 42 6.11 -11.72 -9.53
N PRO A 43 6.50 -10.50 -9.09
CA PRO A 43 6.70 -9.35 -10.00
C PRO A 43 7.83 -9.59 -11.01
N ARG A 44 8.81 -10.44 -10.67
CA ARG A 44 9.85 -10.95 -11.59
C ARG A 44 9.36 -11.88 -12.72
N LYS A 45 8.05 -12.14 -12.82
CA LYS A 45 7.41 -13.03 -13.81
C LYS A 45 6.09 -12.47 -14.36
N PHE A 46 5.84 -11.17 -14.21
CA PHE A 46 4.61 -10.52 -14.63
C PHE A 46 4.51 -10.51 -16.17
N HIS A 47 3.62 -11.32 -16.74
CA HIS A 47 3.45 -11.47 -18.20
C HIS A 47 4.78 -11.63 -18.96
N VAL A 48 5.62 -12.57 -18.50
CA VAL A 48 7.01 -12.86 -18.95
C VAL A 48 8.04 -11.72 -18.82
N LEU A 49 7.67 -10.58 -18.25
CA LEU A 49 8.58 -9.49 -17.90
C LEU A 49 9.04 -9.58 -16.44
N ASP A 50 10.31 -9.26 -16.18
CA ASP A 50 10.79 -9.00 -14.83
C ASP A 50 10.64 -7.50 -14.53
N LEU A 51 9.48 -7.12 -13.97
CA LEU A 51 9.19 -5.73 -13.60
C LEU A 51 10.19 -5.17 -12.57
N VAL A 52 10.78 -6.02 -11.73
CA VAL A 52 11.74 -5.60 -10.70
C VAL A 52 13.05 -5.18 -11.35
N SER A 53 13.54 -6.00 -12.28
CA SER A 53 14.73 -5.68 -13.09
C SER A 53 14.51 -4.49 -14.04
N GLU A 54 13.27 -4.21 -14.47
CA GLU A 54 12.96 -2.96 -15.17
C GLU A 54 12.92 -1.73 -14.23
N LEU A 55 12.26 -1.83 -13.08
CA LEU A 55 12.11 -0.73 -12.11
C LEU A 55 13.45 -0.22 -11.57
N HIS A 56 14.39 -1.12 -11.25
CA HIS A 56 15.75 -0.75 -10.79
C HIS A 56 16.46 0.22 -11.75
N LYS A 57 16.31 0.04 -13.07
CA LYS A 57 16.93 0.92 -14.09
C LYS A 57 16.51 2.39 -13.96
N TRP A 58 15.30 2.64 -13.46
CA TRP A 58 14.79 3.99 -13.20
C TRP A 58 15.21 4.49 -11.83
N VAL A 59 15.15 3.63 -10.80
CA VAL A 59 15.42 3.98 -9.40
C VAL A 59 16.91 4.28 -9.13
N ASP A 60 17.82 3.59 -9.83
CA ASP A 60 19.27 3.79 -9.72
C ASP A 60 19.78 5.01 -10.53
N ALA A 61 18.99 5.52 -11.48
CA ALA A 61 19.37 6.66 -12.30
C ALA A 61 19.65 7.90 -11.41
N PRO A 62 20.79 8.60 -11.57
CA PRO A 62 21.28 9.54 -10.56
C PRO A 62 20.34 10.74 -10.34
N ASN A 63 19.68 11.22 -11.40
CA ASN A 63 18.89 12.44 -11.42
C ASN A 63 17.36 12.17 -11.42
N TYR A 64 16.94 10.95 -11.10
CA TYR A 64 15.53 10.57 -11.02
C TYR A 64 15.22 9.91 -9.68
N THR A 65 14.13 10.34 -9.07
CA THR A 65 13.55 9.76 -7.85
C THR A 65 12.08 9.59 -8.10
N ASN A 66 11.57 8.38 -7.89
CA ASN A 66 10.15 8.07 -7.97
C ASN A 66 9.78 7.26 -6.72
N PRO A 67 9.17 7.90 -5.71
CA PRO A 67 8.85 7.24 -4.46
C PRO A 67 7.91 6.04 -4.60
N SER A 68 6.95 6.06 -5.55
CA SER A 68 6.07 4.91 -5.76
C SER A 68 6.80 3.72 -6.40
N ALA A 69 7.77 3.97 -7.28
CA ALA A 69 8.66 2.93 -7.82
C ALA A 69 9.57 2.33 -6.74
N MET A 70 10.11 3.17 -5.84
CA MET A 70 10.92 2.70 -4.71
C MET A 70 10.09 1.90 -3.69
N SER A 71 8.87 2.36 -3.38
CA SER A 71 7.92 1.61 -2.54
C SER A 71 7.56 0.26 -3.20
N ALA A 72 7.34 0.22 -4.52
CA ALA A 72 7.05 -1.02 -5.24
C ALA A 72 8.22 -2.02 -5.21
N LEU A 73 9.47 -1.55 -5.34
CA LEU A 73 10.67 -2.39 -5.18
C LEU A 73 10.79 -2.96 -3.76
N CYS A 74 10.60 -2.11 -2.74
CA CYS A 74 10.63 -2.55 -1.35
C CYS A 74 9.56 -3.62 -1.05
N ASN A 75 8.33 -3.40 -1.51
CA ASN A 75 7.23 -4.36 -1.40
C ASN A 75 7.46 -5.66 -2.20
N ALA A 76 8.35 -5.65 -3.21
CA ALA A 76 8.80 -6.85 -3.91
C ALA A 76 9.90 -7.63 -3.16
N GLY A 77 10.37 -7.13 -2.00
CA GLY A 77 11.44 -7.73 -1.20
C GLY A 77 12.85 -7.30 -1.61
N GLU A 78 12.98 -6.28 -2.46
CA GLU A 78 14.29 -5.74 -2.85
C GLU A 78 14.83 -4.79 -1.78
N ARG A 79 16.15 -4.76 -1.61
CA ARG A 79 16.80 -3.85 -0.66
C ARG A 79 16.71 -2.40 -1.13
N ILE A 80 16.22 -1.52 -0.27
CA ILE A 80 16.35 -0.06 -0.43
C ILE A 80 17.71 0.35 0.15
N THR A 81 18.52 1.06 -0.61
CA THR A 81 19.85 1.50 -0.15
C THR A 81 19.80 2.85 0.56
N GLU A 82 20.82 3.15 1.37
CA GLU A 82 21.05 4.47 1.98
C GLU A 82 20.85 5.61 0.97
N ARG A 83 21.40 5.48 -0.25
CA ARG A 83 21.24 6.47 -1.33
C ARG A 83 19.80 6.58 -1.86
N ASN A 84 19.01 5.51 -1.80
CA ASN A 84 17.58 5.60 -2.10
C ASN A 84 16.84 6.33 -0.97
N VAL A 85 17.24 6.14 0.29
CA VAL A 85 16.68 6.88 1.43
C VAL A 85 17.02 8.38 1.34
N GLU A 86 18.28 8.74 1.10
CA GLU A 86 18.69 10.14 0.84
C GLU A 86 17.82 10.80 -0.25
N LYS A 87 17.57 10.07 -1.35
CA LYS A 87 16.68 10.51 -2.44
C LYS A 87 15.23 10.71 -1.98
N LEU A 88 14.70 9.79 -1.16
CA LEU A 88 13.32 9.80 -0.66
C LEU A 88 13.09 10.97 0.31
N THR A 89 13.91 11.12 1.34
CA THR A 89 13.86 12.25 2.29
C THR A 89 14.07 13.58 1.55
N SER A 90 15.01 13.63 0.61
CA SER A 90 15.22 14.83 -0.24
C SER A 90 13.99 15.20 -1.05
N VAL A 91 13.31 14.23 -1.70
CA VAL A 91 12.07 14.50 -2.45
C VAL A 91 10.91 14.90 -1.54
N PHE A 92 10.80 14.35 -0.33
CA PHE A 92 9.77 14.74 0.63
C PHE A 92 9.82 16.24 0.92
N TRP A 93 11.02 16.78 1.18
CA TRP A 93 11.23 18.19 1.49
C TRP A 93 11.27 19.12 0.25
N GLN A 94 11.49 18.60 -0.97
CA GLN A 94 11.69 19.41 -2.19
C GLN A 94 10.47 19.56 -3.12
N ALA A 95 9.34 18.87 -2.90
CA ALA A 95 8.15 19.01 -3.76
C ALA A 95 7.55 20.45 -3.69
N HIS A 96 7.15 21.10 -4.83
CA HIS A 96 7.11 22.59 -4.85
C HIS A 96 6.15 23.54 -5.67
N ARG A 97 5.24 23.36 -6.67
CA ARG A 97 4.53 22.34 -7.48
C ARG A 97 3.06 22.08 -7.08
N GLU A 98 2.36 21.16 -7.74
CA GLU A 98 1.09 20.55 -7.30
C GLU A 98 1.33 19.03 -7.12
N PHE A 99 0.41 18.30 -6.46
CA PHE A 99 0.49 16.84 -6.22
C PHE A 99 1.64 16.36 -5.30
N TRP A 100 2.00 17.12 -4.26
CA TRP A 100 3.10 16.72 -3.37
C TRP A 100 2.68 15.67 -2.38
N THR A 101 1.51 15.79 -1.76
CA THR A 101 1.13 14.92 -0.64
C THR A 101 1.10 13.46 -1.07
N ASP A 102 0.64 13.15 -2.29
CA ASP A 102 0.75 11.80 -2.88
C ASP A 102 2.22 11.33 -2.98
N THR A 103 3.11 12.22 -3.42
CA THR A 103 4.55 11.96 -3.59
C THR A 103 5.27 11.79 -2.25
N GLN A 104 4.91 12.59 -1.24
CA GLN A 104 5.40 12.55 0.14
C GLN A 104 4.90 11.30 0.85
N ALA A 105 3.63 10.95 0.73
CA ALA A 105 3.06 9.71 1.28
C ALA A 105 3.69 8.46 0.65
N PHE A 106 3.95 8.46 -0.67
CA PHE A 106 4.76 7.39 -1.30
C PHE A 106 6.21 7.37 -0.81
N ALA A 107 6.78 8.52 -0.42
CA ALA A 107 8.13 8.56 0.15
C ALA A 107 8.16 7.93 1.54
N VAL A 108 7.25 8.32 2.43
CA VAL A 108 7.13 7.73 3.77
C VAL A 108 6.77 6.24 3.69
N LEU A 109 5.86 5.82 2.79
CA LEU A 109 5.60 4.39 2.52
C LEU A 109 6.83 3.60 2.08
N ALA A 110 7.75 4.21 1.31
CA ALA A 110 9.00 3.56 0.93
C ALA A 110 10.00 3.50 2.11
N LEU A 111 10.06 4.54 2.93
CA LEU A 111 10.92 4.62 4.12
C LEU A 111 10.47 3.65 5.24
N VAL A 112 9.18 3.63 5.57
CA VAL A 112 8.56 2.67 6.51
C VAL A 112 8.85 1.24 6.07
N CYS A 113 8.72 0.94 4.78
CA CYS A 113 9.03 -0.37 4.25
C CYS A 113 10.54 -0.70 4.37
N ALA A 114 11.43 0.27 4.11
CA ALA A 114 12.88 0.10 4.24
C ALA A 114 13.30 -0.16 5.70
N ALA A 115 12.83 0.65 6.65
CA ALA A 115 13.13 0.48 8.07
C ALA A 115 12.62 -0.85 8.64
N LYS A 116 11.55 -1.41 8.08
CA LYS A 116 11.03 -2.75 8.43
C LYS A 116 11.80 -3.92 7.77
N GLN A 117 12.86 -3.67 7.00
CA GLN A 117 13.72 -4.73 6.45
C GLN A 117 14.75 -5.23 7.49
N PRO A 118 15.00 -6.55 7.60
CA PRO A 118 15.73 -7.17 8.72
C PRO A 118 17.26 -6.96 8.71
N ARG A 119 17.76 -5.91 8.04
CA ARG A 119 19.17 -5.53 7.95
C ARG A 119 19.41 -4.02 7.88
N GLU A 120 18.37 -3.19 7.92
CA GLU A 120 18.55 -1.74 7.89
C GLU A 120 18.84 -1.16 9.28
N VAL A 121 19.50 0.00 9.27
CA VAL A 121 19.80 0.81 10.45
C VAL A 121 19.21 2.20 10.21
N PHE A 122 17.92 2.24 9.85
CA PHE A 122 17.20 3.48 9.65
C PHE A 122 16.37 3.83 10.88
N ASP A 123 16.34 5.11 11.23
CA ASP A 123 15.66 5.57 12.43
C ASP A 123 14.16 5.68 12.19
N MET A 124 13.37 5.12 13.11
CA MET A 124 11.91 5.28 13.08
C MET A 124 11.51 6.68 13.56
N ASP A 125 12.32 7.35 14.38
CA ASP A 125 12.03 8.69 14.89
C ASP A 125 12.02 9.74 13.76
N GLU A 126 12.88 9.59 12.72
CA GLU A 126 12.84 10.43 11.51
C GLU A 126 11.57 10.16 10.69
N ILE A 127 11.17 8.90 10.57
CA ILE A 127 9.96 8.50 9.83
C ILE A 127 8.68 9.03 10.51
N ASP A 128 8.64 9.03 11.84
CA ASP A 128 7.54 9.61 12.61
C ASP A 128 7.45 11.13 12.43
N GLU A 129 8.58 11.86 12.33
CA GLU A 129 8.56 13.29 11.99
C GLU A 129 7.97 13.54 10.59
N LEU A 130 8.37 12.77 9.58
CA LEU A 130 7.83 12.87 8.21
C LEU A 130 6.32 12.52 8.16
N THR A 131 5.89 11.51 8.94
CA THR A 131 4.47 11.16 9.10
C THR A 131 3.70 12.32 9.75
N MET A 132 4.26 12.96 10.77
CA MET A 132 3.65 14.12 11.43
C MET A 132 3.54 15.35 10.50
N GLU A 133 4.48 15.55 9.57
CA GLU A 133 4.37 16.61 8.54
C GLU A 133 3.33 16.29 7.46
N LEU A 134 3.00 15.01 7.21
CA LEU A 134 1.84 14.63 6.41
C LEU A 134 0.52 14.87 7.17
N GLU A 135 0.43 14.46 8.43
CA GLU A 135 -0.78 14.64 9.26
C GLU A 135 -1.13 16.13 9.45
N LYS A 136 -0.13 17.03 9.54
CA LYS A 136 -0.32 18.49 9.61
C LYS A 136 -1.03 19.09 8.38
N GLN A 137 -1.05 18.40 7.24
CA GLN A 137 -1.71 18.87 6.01
C GLN A 137 -3.24 18.62 6.04
N GLN A 138 -3.77 17.94 7.06
CA GLN A 138 -5.20 17.62 7.17
C GLN A 138 -6.07 18.87 7.37
N TYR A 139 -7.06 19.04 6.50
CA TYR A 139 -8.08 20.07 6.63
C TYR A 139 -9.09 19.76 7.75
N ARG A 140 -9.81 20.77 8.24
CA ARG A 140 -10.79 20.66 9.36
C ARG A 140 -11.96 19.68 9.12
N ASN A 141 -12.17 19.22 7.89
CA ASN A 141 -13.15 18.20 7.52
C ASN A 141 -12.59 16.75 7.55
N GLY A 142 -11.31 16.57 7.89
CA GLY A 142 -10.61 15.28 7.93
C GLY A 142 -9.90 14.87 6.64
N THR A 143 -9.99 15.61 5.55
CA THR A 143 -9.32 15.28 4.27
C THR A 143 -7.97 15.98 4.11
N VAL A 144 -7.02 15.34 3.43
CA VAL A 144 -5.76 15.94 2.97
C VAL A 144 -5.82 16.14 1.46
N GLU A 145 -5.66 17.38 0.99
CA GLU A 145 -5.92 17.88 -0.38
C GLU A 145 -7.28 17.48 -0.99
N ASN A 146 -7.44 16.21 -1.35
CA ASN A 146 -8.61 15.63 -2.00
C ASN A 146 -8.83 14.17 -1.53
N LEU A 147 -9.96 13.56 -1.89
CA LEU A 147 -10.33 12.21 -1.39
C LEU A 147 -9.37 11.08 -1.79
N LYS A 148 -8.64 11.19 -2.92
CA LYS A 148 -7.67 10.17 -3.35
C LYS A 148 -6.41 10.24 -2.51
N THR A 149 -5.88 11.46 -2.37
CA THR A 149 -4.72 11.78 -1.53
C THR A 149 -4.97 11.45 -0.07
N THR A 150 -6.18 11.76 0.43
CA THR A 150 -6.62 11.35 1.78
C THR A 150 -6.53 9.83 1.97
N ALA A 151 -6.93 9.02 0.98
CA ALA A 151 -6.84 7.56 1.08
C ALA A 151 -5.39 7.05 1.06
N LEU A 152 -4.49 7.71 0.32
CA LEU A 152 -3.07 7.35 0.28
C LEU A 152 -2.32 7.74 1.57
N VAL A 153 -2.59 8.92 2.13
CA VAL A 153 -2.06 9.32 3.46
C VAL A 153 -2.60 8.38 4.55
N LEU A 154 -3.88 8.00 4.52
CA LEU A 154 -4.41 7.02 5.48
C LEU A 154 -3.76 5.63 5.33
N GLN A 155 -3.37 5.22 4.12
CA GLN A 155 -2.62 3.98 3.91
C GLN A 155 -1.19 4.05 4.49
N GLU A 156 -0.53 5.21 4.38
CA GLU A 156 0.79 5.50 4.96
C GLU A 156 0.72 5.49 6.49
N VAL A 157 -0.13 6.31 7.10
CA VAL A 157 -0.28 6.43 8.56
C VAL A 157 -0.60 5.08 9.22
N LEU A 158 -1.38 4.22 8.54
CA LEU A 158 -1.67 2.86 8.98
C LEU A 158 -0.53 1.85 8.73
N HIS A 159 0.38 2.11 7.78
CA HIS A 159 1.60 1.31 7.59
C HIS A 159 2.70 1.66 8.58
N ASN A 160 2.80 2.93 9.00
CA ASN A 160 3.79 3.31 10.00
C ASN A 160 3.41 2.74 11.38
N ARG A 161 2.19 3.04 11.86
CA ARG A 161 1.66 2.75 13.21
C ARG A 161 1.35 1.26 13.54
N VAL A 162 1.85 0.29 12.76
CA VAL A 162 1.59 -1.17 12.91
C VAL A 162 2.86 -2.02 12.76
#